data_AF-A0A2J7PFE7-F1
#
_entry.id   AF-A0A2J7PFE7-F1
#
_cell.length_a   1.000
_cell.length_b   1.000
_cell.length_c   1.000
_cell.angle_alpha   90.00
_cell.angle_beta   90.00
_cell.angle_gamma   90.00
#
_symmetry.space_group_name_H-M   'P 1'
#
loop_
_entity.id
_entity.type
_entity.pdbx_description
1 polymer ?
#
loop_
_entity_poly.entity_id
_entity_poly.type
_entity_poly.pdbx_seq_one_letter_code
_entity_poly.pdbx_strand_id
1 'polypeptide(L)'
;MTGQNYTEVPIVFEDVRFHRATSIPKQGNLHFTVMIQKVSGKFEVTESNAPVLSGSVRVPTNISHEMVALEPPRPIVNEDLLELSSEDIYKYFRLCGYEYEGLFRGLVCADNHGHTGKVCWKDNWIAFLDSVLQMKIFGKDSRDLSLPTSLQKLTIDPKQHAAEVQKLSSKNSEVVVPVLVYKELNIIQSAGVEFRGLKASEISRHKPLRKPVLEKYVLTQNVEPEHLDLHTALRVCVHITLENQPVPQMKVVELHTQGSTPLAPTVALILADRPLSKGDITVLAKAGDLSGTDLDMTGIKVEEHELWEEQNCTLVIASNILLHRELLQTAVNALADGACLLAREKVDTESVVSNGF
;
A
#
# COMPACT_ATOMS: atom_id res chain seq x y z
N MET A 1 22.64 36.34 -13.99
CA MET A 1 22.32 36.07 -12.57
C MET A 1 22.29 37.42 -11.89
N THR A 2 21.18 37.80 -11.28
CA THR A 2 20.88 39.18 -10.86
C THR A 2 21.48 39.57 -9.49
N GLY A 3 22.26 38.72 -8.82
CA GLY A 3 22.91 39.04 -7.54
C GLY A 3 21.94 39.30 -6.36
N GLN A 4 20.63 39.14 -6.57
CA GLN A 4 19.58 39.30 -5.58
C GLN A 4 19.32 37.99 -4.83
N ASN A 5 18.80 38.08 -3.60
CA ASN A 5 18.39 36.91 -2.83
C ASN A 5 17.25 36.20 -3.54
N TYR A 6 17.36 34.90 -3.76
CA TYR A 6 16.37 34.11 -4.51
C TYR A 6 14.98 34.13 -3.86
N THR A 7 14.90 34.43 -2.56
CA THR A 7 13.64 34.55 -1.81
C THR A 7 12.88 35.85 -2.08
N GLU A 8 13.45 36.80 -2.83
CA GLU A 8 12.85 38.11 -3.11
C GLU A 8 12.57 38.35 -4.61
N VAL A 9 13.02 37.41 -5.46
CA VAL A 9 12.94 37.54 -6.92
C VAL A 9 11.60 36.97 -7.40
N PRO A 10 10.74 37.80 -8.03
CA PRO A 10 9.55 37.28 -8.68
C PRO A 10 9.93 36.40 -9.86
N ILE A 11 9.19 35.31 -10.06
CA ILE A 11 9.51 34.33 -11.08
C ILE A 11 8.25 33.79 -11.75
N VAL A 12 8.35 33.59 -13.06
CA VAL A 12 7.29 33.00 -13.87
C VAL A 12 7.85 31.77 -14.56
N PHE A 13 7.16 30.65 -14.38
CA PHE A 13 7.38 29.42 -15.16
C PHE A 13 6.25 29.25 -16.16
N GLU A 14 6.60 28.85 -17.38
CA GLU A 14 5.68 28.65 -18.50
C GLU A 14 5.93 27.29 -19.15
N ASP A 15 4.86 26.66 -19.63
CA ASP A 15 4.90 25.39 -20.36
C ASP A 15 5.68 24.27 -19.64
N VAL A 16 5.47 24.17 -18.32
CA VAL A 16 6.13 23.15 -17.49
C VAL A 16 5.52 21.79 -17.80
N ARG A 17 6.37 20.79 -18.05
CA ARG A 17 6.00 19.39 -18.28
C ARG A 17 6.73 18.49 -17.29
N PHE A 18 5.97 17.59 -16.68
CA PHE A 18 6.48 16.52 -15.81
C PHE A 18 6.54 15.25 -16.67
N HIS A 19 7.74 14.79 -17.00
CA HIS A 19 7.95 13.65 -17.90
C HIS A 19 7.81 12.32 -17.17
N ARG A 20 8.23 12.27 -15.91
CA ARG A 20 8.12 11.09 -15.05
C ARG A 20 8.14 11.49 -13.57
N ALA A 21 7.58 10.64 -12.73
CA ALA A 21 7.78 10.73 -11.29
C ALA A 21 9.19 10.23 -10.91
N THR A 22 9.72 10.76 -9.80
CA THR A 22 11.02 10.33 -9.25
C THR A 22 10.83 9.80 -7.83
N SER A 23 11.09 8.51 -7.64
CA SER A 23 11.02 7.87 -6.32
C SER A 23 12.27 8.21 -5.51
N ILE A 24 12.08 8.79 -4.32
CA ILE A 24 13.17 9.11 -3.40
C ILE A 24 13.47 7.84 -2.57
N PRO A 25 14.69 7.29 -2.64
CA PRO A 25 15.04 6.09 -1.86
C PRO A 25 15.18 6.44 -0.36
N LYS A 26 14.92 5.47 0.52
CA LYS A 26 15.08 5.64 1.98
C LYS A 26 16.51 5.94 2.41
N GLN A 27 17.48 5.47 1.62
CA GLN A 27 18.91 5.63 1.85
C GLN A 27 19.60 6.00 0.53
N GLY A 28 20.71 6.72 0.64
CA GLY A 28 21.46 7.23 -0.50
C GLY A 28 21.04 8.63 -0.92
N ASN A 29 21.67 9.13 -1.98
CA ASN A 29 21.52 10.50 -2.45
C ASN A 29 20.95 10.51 -3.87
N LEU A 30 19.98 11.37 -4.11
CA LEU A 30 19.41 11.62 -5.43
C LEU A 30 20.02 12.90 -6.00
N HIS A 31 20.59 12.83 -7.20
CA HIS A 31 21.24 13.97 -7.84
C HIS A 31 20.42 14.47 -9.03
N PHE A 32 19.97 15.73 -8.93
CA PHE A 32 19.32 16.43 -10.03
C PHE A 32 20.30 17.39 -10.70
N THR A 33 20.33 17.39 -12.02
CA THR A 33 21.03 18.41 -12.81
C THR A 33 20.02 19.35 -13.41
N VAL A 34 20.19 20.65 -13.18
CA VAL A 34 19.31 21.70 -13.72
C VAL A 34 20.08 22.48 -14.78
N MET A 35 19.57 22.47 -16.00
CA MET A 35 20.12 23.22 -17.13
C MET A 35 19.16 24.35 -17.49
N ILE A 36 19.67 25.58 -17.62
CA ILE A 36 18.87 26.76 -18.00
C ILE A 36 19.57 27.49 -19.15
N GLN A 37 18.86 27.66 -20.26
CA GLN A 37 19.30 28.45 -21.39
C GLN A 37 19.09 29.94 -21.10
N LYS A 38 20.18 30.69 -20.93
CA LYS A 38 20.14 32.10 -20.47
C LYS A 38 19.30 33.04 -21.34
N VAL A 39 19.25 32.82 -22.64
CA VAL A 39 18.56 33.73 -23.59
C VAL A 39 17.08 33.37 -23.72
N SER A 40 16.77 32.09 -23.92
CA SER A 40 15.40 31.62 -24.12
C SER A 40 14.62 31.39 -22.82
N GLY A 41 15.31 31.26 -21.69
CA GLY A 41 14.72 30.87 -20.41
C GLY A 41 14.31 29.39 -20.35
N LYS A 42 14.51 28.61 -21.42
CA LYS A 42 14.19 27.17 -21.42
C LYS A 42 15.05 26.44 -20.40
N PHE A 43 14.43 25.58 -19.62
CA PHE A 43 15.10 24.77 -18.62
C PHE A 43 14.69 23.31 -18.69
N GLU A 44 15.60 22.47 -18.21
CA GLU A 44 15.43 21.03 -18.10
C GLU A 44 16.06 20.54 -16.80
N VAL A 45 15.38 19.62 -16.14
CA VAL A 45 15.83 18.94 -14.93
C VAL A 45 15.98 17.46 -15.26
N THR A 46 17.18 16.92 -15.10
CA THR A 46 17.49 15.52 -15.36
C THR A 46 17.93 14.82 -14.08
N GLU A 47 17.57 13.55 -13.95
CA GLU A 47 18.03 12.63 -12.92
C GLU A 47 18.59 11.39 -13.63
N SER A 48 19.81 10.97 -13.28
CA SER A 48 20.53 9.87 -13.96
C SER A 48 20.56 10.01 -15.49
N ASN A 49 20.82 11.23 -15.98
CA ASN A 49 20.82 11.61 -17.41
C ASN A 49 19.48 11.43 -18.16
N ALA A 50 18.38 11.16 -17.45
CA ALA A 50 17.05 11.10 -18.04
C ALA A 50 16.22 12.33 -17.63
N PRO A 51 15.49 12.98 -18.55
CA PRO A 51 14.67 14.13 -18.23
C PRO A 51 13.54 13.75 -17.27
N VAL A 52 13.32 14.61 -16.27
CA VAL A 52 12.24 14.50 -15.29
C VAL A 52 11.25 15.63 -15.50
N LEU A 53 11.74 16.83 -15.76
CA LEU A 53 10.93 18.03 -15.90
C LEU A 53 11.56 19.01 -16.88
N SER A 54 10.74 19.72 -17.66
CA SER A 54 11.20 20.79 -18.56
C SER A 54 10.20 21.93 -18.59
N GLY A 55 10.63 23.13 -18.98
CA GLY A 55 9.74 24.27 -19.21
C GLY A 55 10.51 25.51 -19.63
N SER A 56 9.90 26.67 -19.47
CA SER A 56 10.57 27.98 -19.58
C SER A 56 10.44 28.74 -18.27
N VAL A 57 11.46 29.52 -17.93
CA VAL A 57 11.49 30.34 -16.71
C VAL A 57 12.02 31.72 -17.04
N ARG A 58 11.40 32.74 -16.44
CA ARG A 58 11.80 34.14 -16.60
C ARG A 58 11.52 34.96 -15.35
N VAL A 59 12.31 36.01 -15.17
CA VAL A 59 12.01 37.08 -14.22
C VAL A 59 11.15 38.11 -14.97
N PRO A 60 9.92 38.39 -14.52
CA PRO A 60 9.05 39.33 -15.21
C PRO A 60 9.52 40.78 -14.98
N THR A 61 9.28 41.65 -15.97
CA THR A 61 9.56 43.09 -15.84
C THR A 61 8.62 43.74 -14.83
N ASN A 62 7.35 43.32 -14.82
CA ASN A 62 6.36 43.74 -13.83
C ASN A 62 5.49 42.55 -13.44
N ILE A 63 5.65 42.07 -12.21
CA ILE A 63 4.93 40.91 -11.68
C ILE A 63 3.41 41.15 -11.58
N SER A 64 2.96 42.40 -11.41
CA SER A 64 1.52 42.70 -11.31
C SER A 64 0.75 42.45 -12.60
N HIS A 65 1.44 42.40 -13.75
CA HIS A 65 0.82 42.06 -15.04
C HIS A 65 0.80 40.54 -15.30
N GLU A 66 1.44 39.73 -14.44
CA GLU A 66 1.58 38.29 -14.63
C GLU A 66 0.49 37.47 -13.95
N MET A 67 -0.20 38.05 -12.98
CA MET A 67 -1.31 37.45 -12.21
C MET A 67 -2.64 38.10 -12.61
N VAL A 68 -3.73 37.33 -12.62
CA VAL A 68 -5.06 37.90 -12.92
C VAL A 68 -5.67 38.47 -11.64
N ALA A 69 -6.13 39.72 -11.70
CA ALA A 69 -7.01 40.27 -10.67
C ALA A 69 -8.41 39.64 -10.82
N LEU A 70 -8.72 38.66 -9.99
CA LEU A 70 -10.01 37.99 -9.95
C LEU A 70 -10.73 38.35 -8.66
N GLU A 71 -12.04 38.59 -8.76
CA GLU A 71 -12.89 38.61 -7.56
C GLU A 71 -12.94 37.19 -6.98
N PRO A 72 -12.91 37.02 -5.64
CA PRO A 72 -13.07 35.71 -5.03
C PRO A 72 -14.32 34.99 -5.58
N PRO A 73 -14.24 33.68 -5.84
CA PRO A 73 -15.39 32.93 -6.32
C PRO A 73 -16.54 33.11 -5.32
N ARG A 74 -17.72 33.44 -5.84
CA ARG A 74 -18.90 33.63 -4.98
C ARG A 74 -19.18 32.31 -4.28
N PRO A 75 -19.27 32.29 -2.94
CA PRO A 75 -19.64 31.07 -2.24
C PRO A 75 -21.02 30.64 -2.75
N ILE A 76 -21.13 29.37 -3.18
CA ILE A 76 -22.43 28.77 -3.45
C ILE A 76 -23.08 28.58 -2.09
N VAL A 77 -23.79 29.61 -1.60
CA VAL A 77 -24.52 29.53 -0.34
C VAL A 77 -25.79 28.73 -0.61
N ASN A 78 -25.67 27.41 -0.55
CA ASN A 78 -26.78 26.47 -0.51
C ASN A 78 -26.69 25.69 0.82
N GLU A 79 -27.79 25.07 1.25
CA GLU A 79 -27.86 24.21 2.44
C GLU A 79 -26.82 23.07 2.40
N ASP A 80 -26.37 22.67 1.21
CA ASP A 80 -25.41 21.60 0.97
C ASP A 80 -23.93 22.03 1.06
N LEU A 81 -23.63 23.32 1.30
CA LEU A 81 -22.26 23.80 1.42
C LEU A 81 -21.67 23.38 2.78
N LEU A 82 -20.66 22.51 2.73
CA LEU A 82 -19.96 22.00 3.92
C LEU A 82 -18.51 22.46 3.91
N GLU A 83 -18.04 23.01 5.03
CA GLU A 83 -16.62 23.19 5.28
C GLU A 83 -16.06 21.89 5.85
N LEU A 84 -15.11 21.29 5.14
CA LEU A 84 -14.44 20.05 5.50
C LEU A 84 -13.16 20.36 6.27
N SER A 85 -12.93 19.61 7.35
CA SER A 85 -11.71 19.75 8.15
C SER A 85 -10.50 19.14 7.45
N SER A 86 -9.30 19.47 7.92
CA SER A 86 -8.06 18.81 7.49
C SER A 86 -8.15 17.28 7.60
N GLU A 87 -8.80 16.75 8.64
CA GLU A 87 -8.96 15.31 8.82
C GLU A 87 -9.84 14.69 7.71
N ASP A 88 -10.96 15.33 7.39
CA ASP A 88 -11.86 14.88 6.32
C ASP A 88 -11.16 14.88 4.96
N ILE A 89 -10.45 15.97 4.65
CA ILE A 89 -9.71 16.14 3.40
C ILE A 89 -8.62 15.06 3.26
N TYR A 90 -7.80 14.86 4.28
CA TYR A 90 -6.71 13.88 4.20
C TYR A 90 -7.20 12.42 4.31
N LYS A 91 -8.36 12.18 4.94
CA LYS A 91 -9.06 10.89 4.84
C LYS A 91 -9.51 10.62 3.41
N TYR A 92 -10.08 11.62 2.73
CA TYR A 92 -10.44 11.52 1.31
C TYR A 92 -9.23 11.22 0.43
N PHE A 93 -8.13 11.95 0.60
CA PHE A 93 -6.88 11.70 -0.13
C PHE A 93 -6.35 10.28 0.09
N ARG A 94 -6.41 9.76 1.33
CA ARG A 94 -6.00 8.39 1.64
C ARG A 94 -6.84 7.34 0.90
N LEU A 95 -8.16 7.55 0.80
CA LEU A 95 -9.04 6.69 0.01
C LEU A 95 -8.75 6.77 -1.50
N CYS A 96 -8.27 7.92 -1.96
CA CYS A 96 -7.82 8.12 -3.35
C CYS A 96 -6.45 7.48 -3.64
N GLY A 97 -5.69 7.10 -2.60
CA GLY A 97 -4.37 6.47 -2.71
C GLY A 97 -3.19 7.41 -2.43
N TYR A 98 -3.43 8.64 -1.99
CA TYR A 98 -2.37 9.54 -1.56
C TYR A 98 -2.05 9.34 -0.07
N GLU A 99 -0.77 9.24 0.26
CA GLU A 99 -0.27 9.03 1.62
C GLU A 99 0.46 10.29 2.12
N TYR A 100 -0.22 11.44 2.08
CA TYR A 100 0.35 12.70 2.55
C TYR A 100 0.60 12.68 4.06
N GLU A 101 1.78 13.12 4.48
CA GLU A 101 2.20 13.18 5.89
C GLU A 101 3.01 14.45 6.20
N GLY A 102 3.12 14.78 7.49
CA GLY A 102 3.95 15.89 7.98
C GLY A 102 3.59 17.25 7.35
N LEU A 103 4.60 17.95 6.82
CA LEU A 103 4.44 19.26 6.19
C LEU A 103 3.53 19.25 4.95
N PHE A 104 3.39 18.10 4.29
CA PHE A 104 2.53 17.94 3.11
C PHE A 104 1.05 17.76 3.47
N ARG A 105 0.70 17.76 4.76
CA ARG A 105 -0.68 17.90 5.23
C ARG A 105 -1.04 19.37 5.52
N GLY A 106 -0.81 20.24 4.54
CA GLY A 106 -0.96 21.69 4.69
C GLY A 106 -2.39 22.24 4.57
N LEU A 107 -3.36 21.47 4.06
CA LEU A 107 -4.76 21.90 3.95
C LEU A 107 -5.45 21.88 5.32
N VAL A 108 -5.91 23.05 5.74
CA VAL A 108 -6.57 23.27 7.04
C VAL A 108 -8.07 23.03 6.94
N CYS A 109 -8.69 23.59 5.90
CA CYS A 109 -10.08 23.34 5.54
C CYS A 109 -10.31 23.63 4.05
N ALA A 110 -11.43 23.14 3.52
CA ALA A 110 -11.89 23.38 2.16
C ALA A 110 -13.41 23.23 2.10
N ASP A 111 -14.08 23.95 1.19
CA ASP A 111 -15.47 23.61 0.90
C ASP A 111 -15.56 22.27 0.16
N ASN A 112 -16.69 21.58 0.29
CA ASN A 112 -16.97 20.29 -0.34
C ASN A 112 -16.98 20.31 -1.87
N HIS A 113 -16.98 21.48 -2.51
CA HIS A 113 -16.79 21.61 -3.96
C HIS A 113 -15.34 21.93 -4.35
N GLY A 114 -14.45 22.24 -3.39
CA GLY A 114 -13.06 22.59 -3.63
C GLY A 114 -12.87 23.92 -4.37
N HIS A 115 -13.78 24.90 -4.21
CA HIS A 115 -13.63 26.24 -4.78
C HIS A 115 -12.78 27.18 -3.92
N THR A 116 -12.80 26.95 -2.62
CA THR A 116 -12.20 27.75 -1.58
C THR A 116 -11.65 26.83 -0.50
N GLY A 117 -10.57 27.28 0.13
CA GLY A 117 -9.99 26.58 1.26
C GLY A 117 -8.93 27.41 1.93
N LYS A 118 -8.22 26.77 2.85
CA LYS A 118 -7.18 27.40 3.65
C LYS A 118 -5.97 26.48 3.73
N VAL A 119 -4.78 27.03 3.50
CA VAL A 119 -3.50 26.31 3.54
C VAL A 119 -2.63 26.91 4.63
N CYS A 120 -1.94 26.07 5.39
CA CYS A 120 -0.97 26.49 6.39
C CYS A 120 0.37 26.86 5.72
N TRP A 121 0.95 27.99 6.13
CA TRP A 121 2.30 28.42 5.77
C TRP A 121 3.29 28.10 6.89
N LYS A 122 4.29 27.27 6.59
CA LYS A 122 5.33 26.80 7.52
C LYS A 122 6.75 27.09 7.03
N ASP A 123 6.93 28.26 6.41
CA ASP A 123 8.22 28.68 5.81
C ASP A 123 8.82 27.66 4.83
N ASN A 124 7.95 26.94 4.11
CA ASN A 124 8.35 25.89 3.18
C ASN A 124 7.55 26.01 1.88
N TRP A 125 8.17 26.60 0.87
CA TRP A 125 7.58 26.77 -0.46
C TRP A 125 7.16 25.45 -1.10
N ILE A 126 7.92 24.37 -0.92
CA ILE A 126 7.63 23.09 -1.56
C ILE A 126 6.31 22.53 -1.02
N ALA A 127 6.17 22.44 0.31
CA ALA A 127 4.97 21.94 0.96
C ALA A 127 3.75 22.86 0.74
N PHE A 128 3.98 24.19 0.73
CA PHE A 128 2.94 25.16 0.44
C PHE A 128 2.40 25.04 -0.99
N LEU A 129 3.28 25.04 -1.99
CA LEU A 129 2.91 24.90 -3.39
C LEU A 129 2.20 23.55 -3.64
N ASP A 130 2.69 22.47 -3.03
CA ASP A 130 2.02 21.17 -3.11
C ASP A 130 0.62 21.20 -2.50
N SER A 131 0.44 21.81 -1.32
CA SER A 131 -0.88 21.94 -0.67
C SER A 131 -1.86 22.79 -1.49
N VAL A 132 -1.37 23.82 -2.19
CA VAL A 132 -2.19 24.61 -3.13
C VAL A 132 -2.58 23.76 -4.34
N LEU A 133 -1.68 22.93 -4.88
CA LEU A 133 -2.00 21.97 -5.95
C LEU A 133 -2.99 20.89 -5.49
N GLN A 134 -2.88 20.42 -4.25
CA GLN A 134 -3.79 19.45 -3.65
C GLN A 134 -5.25 19.93 -3.72
N MET A 135 -5.54 21.24 -3.56
CA MET A 135 -6.91 21.77 -3.71
C MET A 135 -7.54 21.45 -5.05
N LYS A 136 -6.76 21.48 -6.13
CA LYS A 136 -7.27 21.18 -7.48
C LYS A 136 -7.59 19.70 -7.64
N ILE A 137 -6.77 18.84 -7.03
CA ILE A 137 -7.00 17.39 -7.00
C ILE A 137 -8.24 17.09 -6.15
N PHE A 138 -8.38 17.77 -5.01
CA PHE A 138 -9.52 17.63 -4.10
C PHE A 138 -10.84 17.98 -4.78
N GLY A 139 -10.90 19.09 -5.52
CA GLY A 139 -12.10 19.53 -6.22
C GLY A 139 -12.49 18.72 -7.48
N LYS A 140 -11.78 17.62 -7.79
CA LYS A 140 -12.09 16.72 -8.91
C LYS A 140 -13.15 15.70 -8.48
N ASP A 141 -14.17 15.50 -9.30
CA ASP A 141 -15.23 14.50 -9.09
C ASP A 141 -14.78 13.09 -9.50
N SER A 142 -13.61 12.67 -9.04
CA SER A 142 -13.08 11.33 -9.24
C SER A 142 -12.21 10.97 -8.05
N ARG A 143 -12.35 9.72 -7.59
CA ARG A 143 -11.52 9.17 -6.52
C ARG A 143 -10.21 8.59 -7.03
N ASP A 144 -9.87 8.76 -8.30
CA ASP A 144 -8.69 8.14 -8.90
C ASP A 144 -7.40 8.86 -8.52
N LEU A 145 -6.33 8.08 -8.33
CA LEU A 145 -5.01 8.61 -8.04
C LEU A 145 -4.50 9.33 -9.30
N SER A 146 -4.18 10.62 -9.18
CA SER A 146 -3.80 11.47 -10.30
C SER A 146 -2.49 12.19 -10.00
N LEU A 147 -1.59 12.27 -10.98
CA LEU A 147 -0.33 13.01 -10.85
C LEU A 147 -0.28 14.18 -11.85
N PRO A 148 0.27 15.35 -11.46
CA PRO A 148 0.50 16.45 -12.39
C PRO A 148 1.36 16.03 -13.59
N THR A 149 0.94 16.39 -14.80
CA THR A 149 1.66 16.11 -16.06
C THR A 149 2.11 17.36 -16.78
N SER A 150 1.36 18.45 -16.65
CA SER A 150 1.78 19.74 -17.18
C SER A 150 1.15 20.90 -16.42
N LEU A 151 1.82 22.03 -16.46
CA LEU A 151 1.37 23.29 -15.90
C LEU A 151 1.65 24.41 -16.91
N GLN A 152 0.60 25.11 -17.34
CA GLN A 152 0.73 26.15 -18.36
C GLN A 152 1.52 27.36 -17.83
N LYS A 153 1.20 27.80 -16.61
CA LYS A 153 1.86 28.95 -15.98
C LYS A 153 1.90 28.80 -14.47
N LEU A 154 3.05 29.13 -13.86
CA LEU A 154 3.21 29.36 -12.43
C LEU A 154 3.82 30.74 -12.24
N THR A 155 3.12 31.60 -11.52
CA THR A 155 3.63 32.90 -11.13
C THR A 155 3.85 32.91 -9.62
N ILE A 156 5.03 33.34 -9.18
CA ILE A 156 5.39 33.50 -7.77
C ILE A 156 5.87 34.94 -7.55
N ASP A 157 5.16 35.66 -6.69
CA ASP A 157 5.53 36.95 -6.12
C ASP A 157 5.86 36.79 -4.62
N PRO A 158 7.15 36.65 -4.27
CA PRO A 158 7.54 36.48 -2.88
C PRO A 158 7.21 37.69 -1.99
N LYS A 159 7.19 38.91 -2.55
CA LYS A 159 6.92 40.13 -1.78
C LYS A 159 5.45 40.24 -1.43
N GLN A 160 4.57 39.97 -2.39
CA GLN A 160 3.14 39.88 -2.12
C GLN A 160 2.85 38.77 -1.11
N HIS A 161 3.45 37.58 -1.30
CA HIS A 161 3.26 36.45 -0.39
C HIS A 161 3.67 36.82 1.05
N ALA A 162 4.86 37.39 1.24
CA ALA A 162 5.34 37.82 2.56
C ALA A 162 4.43 38.89 3.20
N ALA A 163 3.95 39.86 2.41
CA ALA A 163 3.04 40.89 2.91
C ALA A 163 1.69 40.31 3.38
N GLU A 164 1.16 39.31 2.69
CA GLU A 164 -0.08 38.63 3.08
C GLU A 164 0.12 37.72 4.31
N VAL A 165 1.20 36.94 4.33
CA VAL A 165 1.59 36.11 5.50
C VAL A 165 1.76 37.00 6.74
N GLN A 166 2.40 38.16 6.62
CA GLN A 166 2.58 39.08 7.73
C GLN A 166 1.24 39.65 8.24
N LYS A 167 0.32 40.00 7.34
CA LYS A 167 -1.02 40.49 7.71
C LYS A 167 -1.83 39.45 8.48
N LEU A 168 -1.67 38.18 8.13
CA LEU A 168 -2.40 37.06 8.72
C LEU A 168 -1.69 36.44 9.94
N SER A 169 -0.42 36.79 10.15
CA SER A 169 0.35 36.32 11.31
C SER A 169 -0.19 36.92 12.61
N SER A 170 -0.54 36.04 13.55
CA SER A 170 -0.88 36.40 14.92
C SER A 170 0.16 35.79 15.86
N LYS A 171 0.39 36.43 17.02
CA LYS A 171 1.57 36.16 17.87
C LYS A 171 1.72 34.73 18.42
N ASN A 172 0.77 33.82 18.23
CA ASN A 172 0.82 32.43 18.74
C ASN A 172 0.00 31.44 17.89
N SER A 173 -0.19 31.68 16.60
CA SER A 173 -0.93 30.75 15.73
C SER A 173 -0.18 30.47 14.44
N GLU A 174 -0.38 29.26 13.90
CA GLU A 174 0.08 28.94 12.56
C GLU A 174 -0.51 29.93 11.55
N VAL A 175 0.31 30.39 10.60
CA VAL A 175 -0.17 31.31 9.57
C VAL A 175 -0.97 30.52 8.55
N VAL A 176 -2.24 30.89 8.38
CA VAL A 176 -3.15 30.22 7.46
C VAL A 176 -3.56 31.21 6.38
N VAL A 177 -3.36 30.84 5.12
CA VAL A 177 -3.67 31.68 3.95
C VAL A 177 -4.83 31.09 3.15
N PRO A 178 -5.72 31.91 2.59
CA PRO A 178 -6.80 31.44 1.73
C PRO A 178 -6.25 30.90 0.40
N VAL A 179 -6.90 29.87 -0.13
CA VAL A 179 -6.69 29.36 -1.48
C VAL A 179 -8.01 29.37 -2.23
N LEU A 180 -7.98 29.89 -3.46
CA LEU A 180 -9.14 30.09 -4.32
C LEU A 180 -8.92 29.32 -5.63
N VAL A 181 -9.92 28.55 -6.04
CA VAL A 181 -9.91 27.72 -7.25
C VAL A 181 -11.00 28.20 -8.19
N TYR A 182 -10.59 28.72 -9.34
CA TYR A 182 -11.47 29.13 -10.44
C TYR A 182 -11.49 28.01 -11.47
N LYS A 183 -12.50 27.13 -11.38
CA LYS A 183 -12.53 25.89 -12.16
C LYS A 183 -12.63 26.14 -13.66
N GLU A 184 -13.47 27.09 -14.05
CA GLU A 184 -13.76 27.47 -15.45
C GLU A 184 -12.53 28.07 -16.13
N LEU A 185 -11.70 28.78 -15.36
CA LEU A 185 -10.46 29.38 -15.85
C LEU A 185 -9.25 28.45 -15.71
N ASN A 186 -9.43 27.32 -14.99
CA ASN A 186 -8.35 26.45 -14.55
C ASN A 186 -7.21 27.21 -13.83
N ILE A 187 -7.60 28.09 -12.91
CA ILE A 187 -6.68 28.93 -12.11
C ILE A 187 -6.80 28.55 -10.63
N ILE A 188 -5.66 28.52 -9.93
CA ILE A 188 -5.60 28.40 -8.47
C ILE A 188 -4.75 29.55 -7.96
N GLN A 189 -5.25 30.30 -6.99
CA GLN A 189 -4.55 31.43 -6.39
C GLN A 189 -4.45 31.24 -4.87
N SER A 190 -3.27 31.52 -4.31
CA SER A 190 -3.10 31.66 -2.87
C SER A 190 -1.95 32.61 -2.58
N ALA A 191 -2.25 33.70 -1.88
CA ALA A 191 -1.31 34.78 -1.61
C ALA A 191 -0.55 35.25 -2.87
N GLY A 192 0.78 35.33 -2.82
CA GLY A 192 1.61 35.67 -3.97
C GLY A 192 1.84 34.52 -4.97
N VAL A 193 0.97 33.51 -5.04
CA VAL A 193 1.11 32.37 -5.97
C VAL A 193 -0.12 32.21 -6.84
N GLU A 194 0.11 32.01 -8.14
CA GLU A 194 -0.93 31.67 -9.10
C GLU A 194 -0.49 30.52 -10.00
N PHE A 195 -1.29 29.45 -10.02
CA PHE A 195 -1.19 28.35 -10.98
C PHE A 195 -2.24 28.53 -12.08
N ARG A 196 -1.86 28.28 -13.33
CA ARG A 196 -2.80 28.20 -14.46
C ARG A 196 -2.59 26.94 -15.27
N GLY A 197 -3.70 26.37 -15.74
CA GLY A 197 -3.64 25.30 -16.73
C GLY A 197 -3.02 24.00 -16.21
N LEU A 198 -3.18 23.69 -14.91
CA LEU A 198 -2.73 22.42 -14.36
C LEU A 198 -3.47 21.27 -15.05
N LYS A 199 -2.72 20.28 -15.53
CA LYS A 199 -3.24 19.01 -16.02
C LYS A 199 -2.67 17.89 -15.18
N ALA A 200 -3.50 16.91 -14.87
CA ALA A 200 -3.12 15.70 -14.18
C ALA A 200 -3.61 14.48 -14.95
N SER A 201 -2.86 13.38 -14.90
CA SER A 201 -3.26 12.09 -15.46
C SER A 201 -3.49 11.08 -14.35
N GLU A 202 -4.51 10.24 -14.53
CA GLU A 202 -4.77 9.12 -13.64
C GLU A 202 -3.70 8.05 -13.78
N ILE A 203 -3.33 7.45 -12.65
CA ILE A 203 -2.38 6.34 -12.59
C ILE A 203 -3.03 5.13 -11.93
N SER A 204 -2.64 3.94 -12.38
CA SER A 204 -3.11 2.70 -11.78
C SER A 204 -2.57 2.55 -10.36
N ARG A 205 -3.45 2.21 -9.43
CA ARG A 205 -3.05 1.87 -8.06
C ARG A 205 -2.38 0.50 -8.03
N HIS A 206 -1.46 0.31 -7.09
CA HIS A 206 -0.96 -1.03 -6.79
C HIS A 206 -2.12 -1.92 -6.34
N LYS A 207 -2.19 -3.13 -6.91
CA LYS A 207 -3.19 -4.13 -6.49
C LYS A 207 -2.91 -4.50 -5.03
N PRO A 208 -3.92 -4.57 -4.15
CA PRO A 208 -3.72 -5.04 -2.79
C PRO A 208 -3.12 -6.46 -2.84
N LEU A 209 -2.10 -6.69 -2.00
CA LEU A 209 -1.33 -7.94 -2.00
C LEU A 209 -2.16 -9.15 -1.54
N ARG A 210 -3.23 -8.92 -0.78
CA ARG A 210 -4.10 -9.99 -0.25
C ARG A 210 -5.55 -9.72 -0.60
N LYS A 211 -6.22 -10.76 -1.07
CA LYS A 211 -7.67 -10.76 -1.27
C LYS A 211 -8.32 -11.23 0.03
N PRO A 212 -9.41 -10.60 0.48
CA PRO A 212 -10.18 -11.12 1.60
C PRO A 212 -10.72 -12.51 1.23
N VAL A 213 -10.65 -13.44 2.19
CA VAL A 213 -11.24 -14.78 2.08
C VAL A 213 -12.59 -14.74 2.78
N LEU A 214 -13.59 -15.42 2.21
CA LEU A 214 -14.89 -15.61 2.83
C LEU A 214 -15.01 -17.07 3.28
N GLU A 215 -15.19 -17.27 4.59
CA GLU A 215 -15.43 -18.59 5.18
C GLU A 215 -16.83 -18.63 5.81
N LYS A 216 -17.48 -19.80 5.73
CA LYS A 216 -18.77 -20.05 6.39
C LYS A 216 -18.57 -21.05 7.53
N TYR A 217 -19.22 -20.80 8.66
CA TYR A 217 -19.28 -21.78 9.75
C TYR A 217 -20.37 -22.82 9.43
N VAL A 218 -20.00 -24.09 9.50
CA VAL A 218 -20.90 -25.23 9.31
C VAL A 218 -20.64 -26.23 10.43
N LEU A 219 -21.72 -26.70 11.07
CA LEU A 219 -21.61 -27.80 12.03
C LEU A 219 -21.13 -29.05 11.29
N THR A 220 -19.94 -29.52 11.65
CA THR A 220 -19.32 -30.73 11.09
C THR A 220 -19.33 -31.79 12.19
N GLN A 221 -19.90 -32.96 11.90
CA GLN A 221 -19.92 -34.09 12.81
C GLN A 221 -18.52 -34.74 12.85
N ASN A 222 -18.16 -35.37 13.97
CA ASN A 222 -16.86 -36.07 14.07
C ASN A 222 -16.76 -37.27 13.11
N VAL A 223 -17.90 -37.85 12.75
CA VAL A 223 -18.03 -38.91 11.76
C VAL A 223 -18.89 -38.35 10.64
N GLU A 224 -18.24 -37.83 9.60
CA GLU A 224 -18.93 -37.28 8.43
C GLU A 224 -19.43 -38.40 7.50
N PRO A 225 -20.55 -38.18 6.77
CA PRO A 225 -20.94 -39.04 5.64
C PRO A 225 -19.93 -38.98 4.49
N GLU A 226 -19.99 -39.94 3.55
CA GLU A 226 -19.01 -40.22 2.48
C GLU A 226 -18.69 -39.08 1.48
N HIS A 227 -19.18 -37.84 1.67
CA HIS A 227 -19.23 -36.82 0.63
C HIS A 227 -18.42 -35.54 0.89
N LEU A 228 -17.54 -35.53 1.91
CA LEU A 228 -16.65 -34.39 2.12
C LEU A 228 -15.45 -34.46 1.15
N ASP A 229 -15.20 -33.38 0.41
CA ASP A 229 -14.02 -33.31 -0.43
C ASP A 229 -12.73 -33.24 0.41
N LEU A 230 -11.62 -33.74 -0.14
CA LEU A 230 -10.34 -33.82 0.55
C LEU A 230 -9.85 -32.46 1.09
N HIS A 231 -10.08 -31.37 0.35
CA HIS A 231 -9.64 -30.05 0.78
C HIS A 231 -10.44 -29.57 1.99
N THR A 232 -11.77 -29.76 1.99
CA THR A 232 -12.61 -29.44 3.15
C THR A 232 -12.28 -30.33 4.34
N ALA A 233 -12.07 -31.63 4.14
CA ALA A 233 -11.65 -32.56 5.19
C ALA A 233 -10.33 -32.12 5.84
N LEU A 234 -9.31 -31.79 5.02
CA LEU A 234 -8.03 -31.28 5.52
C LEU A 234 -8.19 -29.98 6.29
N ARG A 235 -9.03 -29.05 5.80
CA ARG A 235 -9.28 -27.79 6.48
C ARG A 235 -9.91 -28.00 7.86
N VAL A 236 -10.91 -28.89 7.96
CA VAL A 236 -11.53 -29.26 9.24
C VAL A 236 -10.49 -29.88 10.17
N CYS A 237 -9.71 -30.85 9.72
CA CYS A 237 -8.68 -31.51 10.54
C CYS A 237 -7.65 -30.50 11.07
N VAL A 238 -7.09 -29.65 10.20
CA VAL A 238 -6.12 -28.62 10.59
C VAL A 238 -6.73 -27.62 11.58
N HIS A 239 -8.00 -27.24 11.38
CA HIS A 239 -8.69 -26.34 12.30
C HIS A 239 -8.92 -26.96 13.68
N ILE A 240 -9.32 -28.23 13.74
CA ILE A 240 -9.47 -28.97 15.00
C ILE A 240 -8.11 -29.05 15.71
N THR A 241 -7.02 -29.35 14.99
CA THR A 241 -5.68 -29.38 15.59
C THR A 241 -5.29 -28.02 16.18
N LEU A 242 -5.51 -26.93 15.45
CA LEU A 242 -5.22 -25.57 15.94
C LEU A 242 -6.12 -25.12 17.10
N GLU A 243 -7.35 -25.60 17.15
CA GLU A 243 -8.28 -25.31 18.25
C GLU A 243 -7.86 -26.00 19.54
N ASN A 244 -7.35 -27.24 19.45
CA ASN A 244 -6.84 -27.99 20.60
C ASN A 244 -5.42 -27.60 21.00
N GLN A 245 -4.61 -27.11 20.05
CA GLN A 245 -3.24 -26.64 20.27
C GLN A 245 -3.04 -25.26 19.63
N PRO A 246 -3.42 -24.18 20.33
CA PRO A 246 -3.28 -22.82 19.83
C PRO A 246 -1.82 -22.36 19.91
N VAL A 247 -1.00 -22.81 18.98
CA VAL A 247 0.40 -22.41 18.82
C VAL A 247 0.55 -21.40 17.68
N PRO A 248 1.41 -20.37 17.81
CA PRO A 248 1.65 -19.39 16.75
C PRO A 248 2.34 -20.01 15.53
N GLN A 249 3.11 -21.08 15.76
CA GLN A 249 3.82 -21.84 14.73
C GLN A 249 3.48 -23.32 14.88
N MET A 250 2.79 -23.86 13.88
CA MET A 250 2.37 -25.24 13.80
C MET A 250 3.47 -26.06 13.12
N LYS A 251 4.04 -27.03 13.83
CA LYS A 251 5.02 -27.97 13.25
C LYS A 251 4.27 -29.13 12.61
N VAL A 252 4.35 -29.24 11.29
CA VAL A 252 3.68 -30.27 10.49
C VAL A 252 4.71 -31.17 9.85
N VAL A 253 4.58 -32.48 10.04
CA VAL A 253 5.45 -33.47 9.40
C VAL A 253 4.58 -34.42 8.57
N GLU A 254 4.85 -34.51 7.27
CA GLU A 254 4.18 -35.47 6.39
C GLU A 254 5.14 -36.60 5.97
N LEU A 255 4.73 -37.84 6.21
CA LEU A 255 5.40 -39.03 5.70
C LEU A 255 4.95 -39.31 4.27
N HIS A 256 5.86 -39.14 3.31
CA HIS A 256 5.54 -39.44 1.92
C HIS A 256 5.36 -40.94 1.72
N THR A 257 4.29 -41.32 1.03
CA THR A 257 4.03 -42.70 0.61
C THR A 257 4.07 -42.77 -0.92
N GLN A 258 4.88 -43.69 -1.46
CA GLN A 258 5.02 -43.86 -2.91
C GLN A 258 3.65 -44.08 -3.59
N GLY A 259 3.43 -43.38 -4.70
CA GLY A 259 2.17 -43.44 -5.45
C GLY A 259 1.04 -42.55 -4.89
N SER A 260 1.32 -41.71 -3.90
CA SER A 260 0.33 -40.80 -3.31
C SER A 260 0.77 -39.33 -3.40
N THR A 261 -0.17 -38.42 -3.62
CA THR A 261 0.13 -36.98 -3.66
C THR A 261 0.31 -36.44 -2.24
N PRO A 262 1.36 -35.65 -1.97
CA PRO A 262 1.53 -34.97 -0.69
C PRO A 262 0.36 -34.01 -0.37
N LEU A 263 -0.04 -33.96 0.90
CA LEU A 263 -1.09 -33.07 1.41
C LEU A 263 -0.52 -31.75 1.94
N ALA A 264 0.78 -31.70 2.22
CA ALA A 264 1.51 -30.55 2.75
C ALA A 264 1.25 -29.23 1.99
N PRO A 265 1.22 -29.18 0.65
CA PRO A 265 0.87 -27.94 -0.08
C PRO A 265 -0.52 -27.41 0.25
N THR A 266 -1.49 -28.32 0.42
CA THR A 266 -2.87 -27.94 0.76
C THR A 266 -2.95 -27.42 2.20
N VAL A 267 -2.24 -28.06 3.13
CA VAL A 267 -2.11 -27.61 4.52
C VAL A 267 -1.44 -26.24 4.59
N ALA A 268 -0.40 -26.00 3.80
CA ALA A 268 0.28 -24.70 3.72
C ALA A 268 -0.68 -23.57 3.31
N LEU A 269 -1.53 -23.82 2.31
CA LEU A 269 -2.57 -22.88 1.87
C LEU A 269 -3.62 -22.62 2.95
N ILE A 270 -4.10 -23.66 3.63
CA ILE A 270 -5.06 -23.53 4.75
C ILE A 270 -4.46 -22.65 5.86
N LEU A 271 -3.19 -22.87 6.23
CA LEU A 271 -2.53 -22.07 7.26
C LEU A 271 -2.30 -20.62 6.80
N ALA A 272 -2.03 -20.39 5.51
CA ALA A 272 -1.82 -19.05 4.96
C ALA A 272 -3.10 -18.19 4.94
N ASP A 273 -4.29 -18.81 4.92
CA ASP A 273 -5.58 -18.12 5.01
C ASP A 273 -5.83 -17.52 6.40
N ARG A 274 -5.21 -18.07 7.46
CA ARG A 274 -5.41 -17.62 8.84
C ARG A 274 -4.38 -16.56 9.24
N PRO A 275 -4.83 -15.39 9.76
CA PRO A 275 -3.91 -14.40 10.29
C PRO A 275 -3.19 -14.95 11.52
N LEU A 276 -1.89 -14.67 11.64
CA LEU A 276 -1.01 -15.01 12.78
C LEU A 276 -0.63 -16.49 12.95
N SER A 277 -1.12 -17.39 12.10
CA SER A 277 -0.68 -18.78 12.06
C SER A 277 0.44 -18.97 11.03
N LYS A 278 1.52 -19.66 11.41
CA LYS A 278 2.58 -20.08 10.48
C LYS A 278 2.72 -21.61 10.52
N GLY A 279 2.96 -22.22 9.38
CA GLY A 279 3.36 -23.63 9.29
C GLY A 279 4.87 -23.76 9.17
N ASP A 280 5.48 -24.59 10.01
CA ASP A 280 6.78 -25.21 9.74
C ASP A 280 6.50 -26.61 9.21
N ILE A 281 6.53 -26.75 7.89
CA ILE A 281 6.03 -27.95 7.21
C ILE A 281 7.22 -28.69 6.60
N THR A 282 7.41 -29.93 7.04
CA THR A 282 8.45 -30.85 6.54
C THR A 282 7.78 -32.07 5.91
N VAL A 283 8.23 -32.44 4.71
CA VAL A 283 7.87 -33.70 4.05
C VAL A 283 9.06 -34.64 4.11
N LEU A 284 8.87 -35.79 4.76
CA LEU A 284 9.87 -36.85 4.84
C LEU A 284 9.71 -37.77 3.62
N ALA A 285 10.70 -37.74 2.72
CA ALA A 285 10.68 -38.49 1.47
C ALA A 285 12.09 -38.92 1.05
N LYS A 286 12.20 -40.04 0.34
CA LYS A 286 13.47 -40.50 -0.23
C LYS A 286 13.83 -39.69 -1.47
N ALA A 287 15.13 -39.53 -1.74
CA ALA A 287 15.61 -38.86 -2.93
C ALA A 287 15.01 -39.46 -4.23
N GLY A 288 14.19 -38.66 -4.92
CA GLY A 288 13.60 -39.00 -6.23
C GLY A 288 12.08 -39.27 -6.22
N ASP A 289 11.48 -39.53 -5.05
CA ASP A 289 10.05 -39.88 -4.93
C ASP A 289 9.10 -38.71 -5.25
N LEU A 290 9.59 -37.47 -5.13
CA LEU A 290 8.81 -36.23 -5.32
C LEU A 290 9.07 -35.53 -6.66
N SER A 291 9.71 -36.21 -7.61
CA SER A 291 10.04 -35.62 -8.92
C SER A 291 8.77 -35.20 -9.69
N GLY A 292 8.55 -33.88 -9.81
CA GLY A 292 7.39 -33.29 -10.49
C GLY A 292 6.36 -32.61 -9.58
N THR A 293 6.54 -32.64 -8.26
CA THR A 293 5.71 -31.90 -7.30
C THR A 293 6.33 -30.52 -7.03
N ASP A 294 5.62 -29.44 -7.36
CA ASP A 294 6.08 -28.07 -7.09
C ASP A 294 5.85 -27.71 -5.61
N LEU A 295 6.86 -28.02 -4.78
CA LEU A 295 6.88 -27.71 -3.34
C LEU A 295 7.54 -26.35 -3.04
N ASP A 296 8.36 -25.86 -3.97
CA ASP A 296 9.20 -24.66 -3.81
C ASP A 296 8.37 -23.38 -3.63
N MET A 297 7.17 -23.34 -4.19
CA MET A 297 6.26 -22.19 -4.09
C MET A 297 5.67 -21.97 -2.68
N THR A 298 5.80 -22.94 -1.77
CA THR A 298 5.08 -22.95 -0.48
C THR A 298 5.96 -22.94 0.77
N GLY A 299 7.28 -22.86 0.62
CA GLY A 299 8.22 -22.83 1.76
C GLY A 299 8.25 -24.13 2.57
N ILE A 300 7.87 -25.25 1.96
CA ILE A 300 7.88 -26.60 2.54
C ILE A 300 9.32 -27.15 2.47
N LYS A 301 9.78 -27.77 3.56
CA LYS A 301 11.06 -28.48 3.61
C LYS A 301 10.89 -29.93 3.16
N VAL A 302 11.85 -30.45 2.42
CA VAL A 302 11.91 -31.87 2.06
C VAL A 302 13.18 -32.43 2.67
N GLU A 303 13.04 -33.42 3.55
CA GLU A 303 14.16 -34.01 4.29
C GLU A 303 14.12 -35.54 4.18
N GLU A 304 15.31 -36.16 4.16
CA GLU A 304 15.47 -37.61 4.08
C GLU A 304 16.06 -38.13 5.39
N HIS A 305 15.18 -38.31 6.39
CA HIS A 305 15.49 -38.95 7.66
C HIS A 305 14.24 -39.67 8.20
N GLU A 306 14.43 -40.41 9.28
CA GLU A 306 13.35 -41.20 9.87
C GLU A 306 12.47 -40.35 10.81
N LEU A 307 11.21 -40.77 10.98
CA LEU A 307 10.22 -40.04 11.81
C LEU A 307 10.60 -39.95 13.29
N TRP A 308 11.34 -40.92 13.81
CA TRP A 308 11.74 -40.95 15.23
C TRP A 308 12.72 -39.83 15.60
N GLU A 309 13.32 -39.17 14.61
CA GLU A 309 14.16 -37.98 14.79
C GLU A 309 13.33 -36.72 15.04
N GLU A 310 12.04 -36.75 14.68
CA GLU A 310 11.10 -35.65 14.90
C GLU A 310 10.50 -35.67 16.30
N GLN A 311 10.42 -34.49 16.91
CA GLN A 311 9.83 -34.30 18.24
C GLN A 311 8.93 -33.07 18.27
N ASN A 312 7.98 -33.08 19.20
CA ASN A 312 7.05 -31.98 19.46
C ASN A 312 6.27 -31.52 18.22
N CYS A 313 5.86 -32.46 17.37
CA CYS A 313 5.06 -32.16 16.19
C CYS A 313 3.63 -31.80 16.60
N THR A 314 3.05 -30.77 15.97
CA THR A 314 1.65 -30.37 16.18
C THR A 314 0.69 -31.21 15.32
N LEU A 315 1.14 -31.61 14.13
CA LEU A 315 0.40 -32.48 13.23
C LEU A 315 1.37 -33.42 12.52
N VAL A 316 1.10 -34.72 12.60
CA VAL A 316 1.76 -35.71 11.76
C VAL A 316 0.77 -36.20 10.71
N ILE A 317 1.17 -36.25 9.45
CA ILE A 317 0.35 -36.71 8.32
C ILE A 317 0.99 -37.98 7.78
N ALA A 318 0.21 -39.04 7.65
CA ALA A 318 0.71 -40.31 7.12
C ALA A 318 -0.38 -41.02 6.31
N SER A 319 0.02 -41.85 5.35
CA SER A 319 -0.92 -42.70 4.59
C SER A 319 -0.69 -44.18 4.90
N ASN A 320 -1.76 -44.96 4.95
CA ASN A 320 -1.73 -46.40 5.24
C ASN A 320 -1.02 -46.77 6.56
N ILE A 321 -0.98 -45.85 7.54
CA ILE A 321 -0.24 -46.04 8.79
C ILE A 321 -0.93 -47.03 9.73
N LEU A 322 -2.26 -47.20 9.61
CA LEU A 322 -3.02 -48.13 10.46
C LEU A 322 -2.64 -49.60 10.25
N LEU A 323 -2.02 -49.93 9.12
CA LEU A 323 -1.50 -51.26 8.81
C LEU A 323 -0.12 -51.53 9.44
N HIS A 324 0.57 -50.48 9.92
CA HIS A 324 1.96 -50.53 10.36
C HIS A 324 2.09 -50.10 11.83
N ARG A 325 1.92 -51.06 12.75
CA ARG A 325 1.91 -50.80 14.21
C ARG A 325 3.15 -50.07 14.72
N GLU A 326 4.34 -50.45 14.26
CA GLU A 326 5.59 -49.81 14.69
C GLU A 326 5.67 -48.36 14.23
N LEU A 327 5.29 -48.09 12.97
CA LEU A 327 5.27 -46.74 12.41
C LEU A 327 4.23 -45.85 13.12
N LEU A 328 3.05 -46.41 13.43
CA LEU A 328 2.02 -45.73 14.20
C LEU A 328 2.53 -45.33 15.59
N GLN A 329 3.23 -46.22 16.29
CA GLN A 329 3.82 -45.91 17.60
C GLN A 329 4.87 -44.79 17.49
N THR A 330 5.73 -44.85 16.46
CA THR A 330 6.71 -43.79 16.19
C THR A 330 6.04 -42.45 15.92
N ALA A 331 4.96 -42.43 15.13
CA ALA A 331 4.21 -41.21 14.83
C ALA A 331 3.57 -40.60 16.08
N VAL A 332 3.00 -41.43 16.96
CA VAL A 332 2.46 -41.00 18.25
C VAL A 332 3.55 -40.43 19.15
N ASN A 333 4.73 -41.07 19.19
CA ASN A 333 5.86 -40.60 20.01
C ASN A 333 6.46 -39.26 19.51
N ALA A 334 6.31 -38.92 18.23
CA ALA A 334 6.79 -37.67 17.65
C ALA A 334 5.86 -36.48 17.93
N LEU A 335 4.60 -36.73 18.32
CA LEU A 335 3.59 -35.72 18.60
C LEU A 335 3.79 -35.06 19.97
N ALA A 336 3.51 -33.75 20.05
CA ALA A 336 3.38 -33.05 21.32
C ALA A 336 2.07 -33.44 22.04
N ASP A 337 1.98 -33.17 23.34
CA ASP A 337 0.75 -33.37 24.10
C ASP A 337 -0.42 -32.55 23.50
N GLY A 338 -1.53 -33.22 23.19
CA GLY A 338 -2.72 -32.61 22.58
C GLY A 338 -2.62 -32.34 21.08
N ALA A 339 -1.54 -32.78 20.42
CA ALA A 339 -1.38 -32.74 18.97
C ALA A 339 -2.20 -33.83 18.26
N CYS A 340 -2.24 -33.80 16.92
CA CYS A 340 -3.06 -34.73 16.13
C CYS A 340 -2.26 -35.57 15.13
N LEU A 341 -2.71 -36.80 14.91
CA LEU A 341 -2.30 -37.63 13.77
C LEU A 341 -3.40 -37.59 12.69
N LEU A 342 -3.05 -37.23 11.46
CA LEU A 342 -3.92 -37.32 10.30
C LEU A 342 -3.51 -38.54 9.47
N ALA A 343 -4.32 -39.59 9.55
CA ALA A 343 -4.13 -40.81 8.78
C ALA A 343 -5.01 -40.80 7.52
N ARG A 344 -4.39 -40.92 6.34
CA ARG A 344 -5.08 -41.13 5.06
C ARG A 344 -5.12 -42.62 4.74
N GLU A 345 -6.31 -43.21 4.80
CA GLU A 345 -6.52 -44.66 4.73
C GLU A 345 -7.49 -45.03 3.61
N LYS A 346 -7.47 -46.30 3.18
CA LYS A 346 -8.55 -46.86 2.38
C LYS A 346 -9.76 -47.13 3.29
N VAL A 347 -10.96 -46.99 2.75
CA VAL A 347 -12.23 -47.10 3.51
C VAL A 347 -12.34 -48.44 4.26
N ASP A 348 -11.89 -49.53 3.65
CA ASP A 348 -11.98 -50.88 4.22
C ASP A 348 -10.71 -51.30 5.02
N THR A 349 -9.85 -50.35 5.40
CA THR A 349 -8.66 -50.68 6.20
C THR A 349 -9.07 -51.04 7.64
N GLU A 350 -9.01 -52.32 7.98
CA GLU A 350 -9.11 -52.78 9.38
C GLU A 350 -7.79 -52.48 10.12
N SER A 351 -7.87 -51.80 11.26
CA SER A 351 -6.68 -51.50 12.05
C SER A 351 -6.11 -52.77 12.70
N VAL A 352 -4.78 -52.88 12.73
CA VAL A 352 -4.10 -53.97 13.46
C VAL A 352 -4.12 -53.73 14.98
N VAL A 353 -4.78 -52.64 15.42
CA VAL A 353 -4.82 -52.18 16.79
C VAL A 353 -6.09 -52.71 17.46
N SER A 354 -6.00 -53.89 18.06
CA SER A 354 -7.02 -54.37 18.99
C SER A 354 -7.09 -53.43 20.20
N ASN A 355 -8.29 -52.87 20.46
CA ASN A 355 -8.69 -52.06 21.64
C ASN A 355 -7.65 -52.04 22.77
N GLY A 356 -6.77 -51.04 22.76
CA GLY A 356 -5.69 -50.93 23.74
C GLY A 356 -4.69 -49.85 23.37
N PHE A 357 -5.16 -48.61 23.27
CA PHE A 357 -4.37 -47.41 23.54
C PHE A 357 -4.93 -46.77 24.82
#